data_AF-A0A6V7VWR0-F1
#
_entry.id   AF-A0A6V7VWR0-F1
#
_cell.length_a   1.000
_cell.length_b   1.000
_cell.length_c   1.000
_cell.angle_alpha   90.00
_cell.angle_beta   90.00
_cell.angle_gamma   90.00
#
_symmetry.space_group_name_H-M   'P 1'
#
loop_
_entity.id
_entity.type
_entity.pdbx_description
1 polymer ?
#
loop_
_entity_poly.entity_id
_entity_poly.type
_entity_poly.pdbx_seq_one_letter_code
_entity_poly.pdbx_strand_id
1 'polypeptide(L)'
;MNISLKCCGANKHNKFAAKNTTIYNEEKKYKLSTVINNNDIFGCGLVYPPTNKMNYKLPYIFFTQNGKQIGKGVLVKDNSCSYLPCVWLQCCSVETNFGNDLESKPFKYDVSEHFILKEFY
;
A
#
# COMPACT_ATOMS: atom_id res chain seq x y z
N MET A 1 -12.66 -4.79 5.88
CA MET A 1 -11.85 -3.57 5.62
C MET A 1 -11.17 -3.66 4.26
N ASN A 2 -11.12 -2.56 3.52
CA ASN A 2 -10.19 -2.36 2.40
C ASN A 2 -9.34 -1.12 2.69
N ILE A 3 -8.05 -1.19 2.37
CA ILE A 3 -7.17 -0.02 2.34
C ILE A 3 -6.69 0.19 0.91
N SER A 4 -6.61 1.44 0.48
CA SER A 4 -6.29 1.75 -0.90
C SER A 4 -5.66 3.11 -1.06
N LEU A 5 -4.92 3.27 -2.15
CA LEU A 5 -4.47 4.54 -2.67
C LEU A 5 -5.20 4.79 -3.99
N LYS A 6 -6.00 5.86 -4.01
CA LYS A 6 -6.76 6.30 -5.18
C LYS A 6 -5.96 7.35 -5.94
N CYS A 7 -5.73 7.15 -7.24
CA CYS A 7 -5.25 8.25 -8.09
C CYS A 7 -6.39 9.28 -8.26
N CYS A 8 -6.12 10.57 -8.12
CA CYS A 8 -7.13 11.62 -8.27
C CYS A 8 -7.46 11.93 -9.74
N GLY A 9 -6.48 11.80 -10.63
CA GLY A 9 -6.63 12.08 -12.06
C GLY A 9 -7.28 10.95 -12.86
N ALA A 10 -7.52 9.79 -12.24
CA ALA A 10 -8.15 8.64 -12.88
C ALA A 10 -9.02 7.90 -11.86
N ASN A 11 -10.15 7.31 -12.28
CA ASN A 11 -10.97 6.45 -11.40
C ASN A 11 -10.30 5.07 -11.17
N LYS A 12 -9.01 5.10 -10.80
CA LYS A 12 -8.11 3.96 -10.66
C LYS A 12 -7.65 3.84 -9.22
N HIS A 13 -7.68 2.62 -8.71
CA HIS A 13 -7.42 2.32 -7.30
C HIS A 13 -6.54 1.08 -7.19
N ASN A 14 -5.44 1.21 -6.47
CA ASN A 14 -4.69 0.07 -5.97
C ASN A 14 -5.18 -0.20 -4.55
N LYS A 15 -5.69 -1.41 -4.29
CA LYS A 15 -6.33 -1.73 -3.01
C LYS A 15 -5.95 -3.10 -2.49
N PHE A 16 -5.81 -3.19 -1.17
CA PHE A 16 -5.79 -4.44 -0.44
C PHE A 16 -7.16 -4.67 0.21
N ALA A 17 -7.78 -5.82 -0.09
CA ALA A 17 -9.03 -6.25 0.50
C ALA A 17 -8.77 -7.34 1.55
N ALA A 18 -8.90 -6.97 2.82
CA ALA A 18 -8.64 -7.86 3.94
C ALA A 18 -9.55 -9.11 3.88
N LYS A 19 -10.85 -8.95 3.67
CA LYS A 19 -11.82 -10.06 3.63
C LYS A 19 -11.42 -11.21 2.70
N ASN A 20 -10.79 -10.89 1.57
CA ASN A 20 -10.40 -11.86 0.55
C ASN A 20 -8.88 -12.08 0.48
N THR A 21 -8.11 -11.48 1.40
CA THR A 21 -6.64 -11.45 1.38
C THR A 21 -6.07 -11.17 0.00
N THR A 22 -6.63 -10.18 -0.71
CA THR A 22 -6.35 -9.95 -2.14
C THR A 22 -5.85 -8.53 -2.39
N ILE A 23 -4.77 -8.40 -3.16
CA ILE A 23 -4.31 -7.13 -3.74
C ILE A 23 -4.93 -6.97 -5.13
N TYR A 24 -5.47 -5.79 -5.41
CA TYR A 24 -6.01 -5.41 -6.72
C TYR A 24 -5.14 -4.30 -7.30
N ASN A 25 -4.64 -4.53 -8.51
CA ASN A 25 -3.95 -3.55 -9.35
C ASN A 25 -4.76 -3.37 -10.63
N GLU A 26 -5.75 -2.48 -10.63
CA GLU A 26 -6.63 -2.12 -11.76
C GLU A 26 -7.18 -3.31 -12.57
N GLU A 27 -6.34 -3.93 -13.40
CA GLU A 27 -6.58 -5.08 -14.28
C GLU A 27 -6.37 -6.45 -13.59
N LYS A 28 -5.55 -6.52 -12.53
CA LYS A 28 -5.08 -7.79 -11.95
C LYS A 28 -5.48 -7.94 -10.48
N LYS A 29 -5.60 -9.21 -10.07
CA LYS A 29 -5.93 -9.63 -8.71
C LYS A 29 -4.89 -10.65 -8.23
N TYR A 30 -4.35 -10.44 -7.04
CA TYR A 30 -3.32 -11.30 -6.46
C TYR A 30 -3.78 -11.76 -5.09
N LYS A 31 -4.03 -13.06 -4.95
CA LYS A 31 -4.42 -13.66 -3.69
C LYS A 31 -3.19 -13.94 -2.83
N LEU A 32 -3.25 -13.55 -1.57
CA LEU A 32 -2.19 -13.73 -0.59
C LEU A 32 -2.53 -14.88 0.36
N SER A 33 -1.51 -15.62 0.77
CA SER A 33 -1.58 -16.61 1.84
C SER A 33 -1.31 -15.95 3.21
N THR A 34 -2.02 -14.88 3.52
CA THR A 34 -1.94 -14.23 4.84
C THR A 34 -3.18 -14.54 5.67
N VAL A 35 -3.03 -14.58 6.99
CA VAL A 35 -4.11 -14.73 7.96
C VAL A 35 -4.39 -13.35 8.56
N ILE A 36 -5.65 -13.03 8.81
CA ILE A 36 -6.06 -11.74 9.38
C ILE A 36 -6.68 -11.98 10.75
N ASN A 37 -6.19 -11.22 11.73
CA ASN A 37 -6.62 -11.28 13.12
C ASN A 37 -7.17 -9.94 13.58
N ASN A 38 -7.89 -9.96 14.71
CA ASN A 38 -8.26 -8.74 15.42
C ASN A 38 -6.98 -8.00 15.85
N ASN A 39 -7.02 -6.67 15.79
CA ASN A 39 -5.92 -5.76 16.13
C ASN A 39 -4.71 -5.80 15.17
N ASP A 40 -4.80 -6.50 14.04
CA ASP A 40 -3.79 -6.37 12.99
C ASP A 40 -3.69 -4.93 12.50
N ILE A 41 -2.46 -4.43 12.38
CA ILE A 41 -2.16 -3.10 11.87
C ILE A 41 -1.89 -3.22 10.38
N PHE A 42 -2.69 -2.55 9.56
CA PHE A 42 -2.51 -2.53 8.12
C PHE A 42 -1.96 -1.19 7.65
N GLY A 43 -0.97 -1.24 6.76
CA GLY A 43 -0.37 -0.07 6.14
C GLY A 43 -0.46 -0.13 4.62
N CYS A 44 -0.42 1.04 4.00
CA CYS A 44 -0.15 1.19 2.58
C CYS A 44 0.90 2.27 2.38
N GLY A 45 1.80 2.05 1.43
CA GLY A 45 2.87 2.99 1.12
C GLY A 45 2.95 3.22 -0.38
N LEU A 46 3.31 4.44 -0.76
CA LEU A 46 3.62 4.85 -2.12
C LEU A 46 5.07 5.31 -2.13
N VAL A 47 5.87 4.76 -3.04
CA VAL A 47 7.26 5.20 -3.21
C VAL A 47 7.47 5.78 -4.60
N TYR A 48 8.01 6.99 -4.60
CA TYR A 48 8.56 7.63 -5.79
C TYR A 48 10.07 7.33 -5.84
N PRO A 49 10.55 6.64 -6.88
CA PRO A 49 11.98 6.35 -7.02
C PRO A 49 12.79 7.65 -7.18
N PRO A 50 14.06 7.68 -6.74
CA PRO A 50 14.92 8.87 -6.89
C PRO A 50 15.05 9.28 -8.35
N THR A 51 14.83 10.57 -8.63
CA THR A 51 14.87 11.17 -9.97
C THR A 51 16.27 11.22 -10.59
N ASN A 52 17.32 11.13 -9.75
CA ASN A 52 18.65 11.60 -10.12
C ASN A 52 19.54 10.53 -10.80
N LYS A 53 19.03 9.29 -11.00
CA LYS A 53 19.87 8.16 -11.45
C LYS A 53 19.29 7.18 -12.48
N MET A 54 18.10 7.35 -13.06
CA MET A 54 17.67 6.46 -14.17
C MET A 54 16.44 6.99 -14.92
N ASN A 55 16.47 6.80 -16.24
CA ASN A 55 15.32 6.87 -17.15
C ASN A 55 14.09 6.14 -16.56
N TYR A 56 12.98 6.88 -16.38
CA TYR A 56 11.61 6.37 -16.21
C TYR A 56 11.40 5.21 -15.21
N LYS A 57 11.80 5.37 -13.94
CA LYS A 57 11.27 4.48 -12.90
C LYS A 57 9.89 4.94 -12.46
N LEU A 58 8.90 4.07 -12.64
CA LEU A 58 7.53 4.33 -12.23
C LEU A 58 7.41 4.25 -10.69
N PRO A 59 6.53 5.06 -10.07
CA PRO A 59 6.18 4.87 -8.66
C PRO A 59 5.61 3.49 -8.42
N TYR A 60 5.60 3.06 -7.17
CA TYR A 60 4.95 1.81 -6.81
C TYR A 60 4.27 1.87 -5.46
N ILE A 61 3.25 1.02 -5.32
CA ILE A 61 2.46 0.89 -4.11
C ILE A 61 2.75 -0.46 -3.47
N PHE A 62 2.85 -0.48 -2.15
CA PHE A 62 2.98 -1.70 -1.37
C PHE A 62 2.03 -1.66 -0.18
N PHE A 63 1.74 -2.83 0.36
CA PHE A 63 0.88 -2.99 1.54
C PHE A 63 1.65 -3.70 2.64
N THR A 64 1.32 -3.39 3.88
CA THR A 64 1.92 -4.03 5.05
C THR A 64 0.86 -4.58 6.00
N GLN A 65 1.24 -5.59 6.75
CA GLN A 65 0.52 -6.12 7.89
C GLN A 65 1.51 -6.25 9.05
N ASN A 66 1.18 -5.63 10.19
CA ASN A 66 2.02 -5.58 11.39
C ASN A 66 3.46 -5.12 11.08
N GLY A 67 3.59 -4.08 10.26
CA GLY A 67 4.87 -3.47 9.86
C GLY A 67 5.65 -4.25 8.78
N LYS A 68 5.22 -5.46 8.40
CA LYS A 68 5.89 -6.26 7.36
C LYS A 68 5.15 -6.15 6.03
N GLN A 69 5.89 -6.05 4.93
CA GLN A 69 5.29 -6.05 3.60
C GLN A 69 4.56 -7.36 3.33
N ILE A 70 3.33 -7.26 2.80
CA ILE A 70 2.56 -8.42 2.35
C ILE A 70 2.61 -8.50 0.83
N GLY A 71 3.05 -9.65 0.31
CA GLY A 71 3.21 -9.83 -1.13
C GLY A 71 4.33 -8.96 -1.75
N LYS A 72 4.19 -8.68 -3.04
CA LYS A 72 5.07 -7.79 -3.81
C LYS A 72 4.47 -6.40 -3.97
N GLY A 73 5.31 -5.44 -4.32
CA GLY A 73 4.84 -4.13 -4.73
C GLY A 73 4.04 -4.20 -6.04
N VAL A 74 3.35 -3.11 -6.34
CA VAL A 74 2.58 -2.91 -7.55
C VAL A 74 3.08 -1.67 -8.26
N LEU A 75 3.60 -1.82 -9.48
CA LEU A 75 4.00 -0.67 -10.30
C LEU A 75 2.77 0.15 -10.68
N VAL A 76 2.89 1.45 -10.49
CA VAL A 76 1.89 2.44 -10.87
C VAL A 76 2.15 2.83 -12.33
N LYS A 77 1.15 2.71 -13.20
CA LYS A 77 1.31 2.99 -14.64
C LYS A 77 1.51 4.47 -14.97
N ASP A 78 1.20 5.38 -14.04
CA ASP A 78 1.22 6.82 -14.26
C ASP A 78 1.85 7.57 -13.07
N ASN A 79 2.88 8.38 -13.34
CA ASN A 79 3.59 9.17 -12.34
C ASN A 79 2.98 10.57 -12.11
N SER A 80 1.98 10.98 -12.90
CA SER A 80 1.35 12.31 -12.85
C SER A 80 0.17 12.40 -11.86
N CYS A 81 -0.24 11.26 -11.29
CA CYS A 81 -1.33 11.18 -10.34
C CYS A 81 -0.94 11.68 -8.94
N SER A 82 -1.80 12.51 -8.34
CA SER A 82 -1.87 12.66 -6.88
C SER A 82 -2.63 11.47 -6.27
N TYR A 83 -2.14 10.92 -5.16
CA TYR A 83 -2.75 9.77 -4.48
C TYR A 83 -3.42 10.17 -3.16
N LEU A 84 -4.63 9.67 -2.94
CA LEU A 84 -5.35 9.83 -1.67
C LEU A 84 -5.50 8.48 -0.95
N PRO A 85 -5.17 8.41 0.34
CA PRO A 85 -5.49 7.24 1.15
C PRO A 85 -7.00 7.10 1.29
N CYS A 86 -7.49 5.87 1.16
CA CYS A 86 -8.91 5.54 1.20
C CYS A 86 -9.11 4.26 2.01
N VAL A 87 -9.99 4.32 3.01
CA VAL A 87 -10.36 3.18 3.85
C VAL A 87 -11.85 2.89 3.70
N TRP A 88 -12.19 1.63 3.42
CA TRP A 88 -13.57 1.18 3.26
C TRP A 88 -13.87 0.10 4.30
N LEU A 89 -14.85 0.37 5.16
CA LEU A 89 -15.22 -0.53 6.24
C LEU A 89 -16.46 -1.35 5.87
N GLN A 90 -16.45 -2.61 6.28
CA GLN A 90 -17.61 -3.49 6.18
C GLN A 90 -17.61 -4.35 7.44
N CYS A 91 -18.61 -4.12 8.30
CA CYS A 91 -18.79 -4.84 9.57
C CYS A 91 -17.55 -4.88 10.47
N CYS A 92 -16.77 -3.79 10.51
CA CYS A 92 -15.60 -3.64 11.38
C CYS A 92 -15.39 -2.17 11.72
N SER A 93 -14.72 -1.92 12.84
CA SER A 93 -14.23 -0.61 13.25
C SER A 93 -12.71 -0.58 13.10
N VAL A 94 -12.18 0.57 12.72
CA VAL A 94 -10.72 0.77 12.64
C VAL A 94 -10.37 2.11 13.24
N GLU A 95 -9.13 2.23 13.67
CA GLU A 95 -8.52 3.50 14.00
C GLU A 95 -7.47 3.82 12.93
N THR A 96 -7.42 5.07 12.50
CA THR A 96 -6.44 5.54 11.51
C THR A 96 -5.37 6.37 12.18
N ASN A 97 -4.10 6.06 11.89
CA ASN A 97 -2.97 6.90 12.26
C ASN A 97 -2.29 7.44 11.01
N PHE A 98 -2.39 8.76 10.79
CA PHE A 98 -1.71 9.47 9.69
C PHE A 98 -0.37 10.09 10.14
N GLY A 99 0.28 9.46 11.13
CA GLY A 99 1.54 9.95 11.72
C GLY A 99 1.35 10.89 12.91
N ASN A 100 0.14 10.95 13.49
CA ASN A 100 -0.14 11.80 14.66
C ASN A 100 0.40 11.19 15.96
N ASP A 101 0.45 9.85 16.03
CA ASP A 101 0.98 9.13 17.18
C ASP A 101 2.09 8.19 16.73
N LEU A 102 3.33 8.66 16.77
CA LEU A 102 4.50 7.88 16.41
C LEU A 102 5.11 7.13 17.61
N GLU A 103 4.61 7.33 18.83
CA GLU A 103 5.13 6.62 20.02
C GLU A 103 4.32 5.35 20.31
N SER A 104 3.01 5.48 20.45
CA SER A 104 2.14 4.35 20.78
C SER A 104 1.75 3.53 19.55
N LYS A 105 1.71 4.18 18.36
CA LYS A 105 1.32 3.56 17.08
C LYS A 105 2.32 3.89 15.96
N PRO A 106 3.62 3.62 16.16
CA PRO A 106 4.64 4.04 15.23
C PRO A 106 4.38 3.49 13.83
N PHE A 107 4.34 4.37 12.83
CA PHE A 107 4.49 3.97 11.44
C PHE A 107 5.97 3.61 11.22
N LYS A 108 6.36 2.37 11.55
CA LYS A 108 7.70 1.85 11.28
C LYS A 108 7.74 1.24 9.89
N TYR A 109 8.12 2.03 8.92
CA TYR A 109 8.64 1.52 7.66
C TYR A 109 10.03 2.12 7.47
N ASP A 110 11.07 1.30 7.57
CA ASP A 110 12.43 1.75 7.36
C ASP A 110 12.66 1.98 5.87
N VAL A 111 12.67 3.25 5.47
CA VAL A 111 12.92 3.65 4.07
C VAL A 111 14.38 3.40 3.67
N SER A 112 15.31 3.23 4.61
CA SER A 112 16.71 2.87 4.31
C SER A 112 16.86 1.40 3.90
N GLU A 113 16.01 0.52 4.42
CA GLU A 113 15.87 -0.87 3.96
C GLU A 113 15.11 -1.00 2.64
N HIS A 114 14.67 0.13 2.07
CA HIS A 114 13.97 0.16 0.80
C HIS A 114 14.93 -0.11 -0.37
N PHE A 115 15.31 -1.38 -0.53
CA PHE A 115 15.79 -1.88 -1.80
C PHE A 115 14.70 -1.61 -2.83
N ILE A 116 15.06 -1.00 -3.96
CA ILE A 116 14.19 -0.97 -5.12
C ILE A 116 13.76 -2.42 -5.36
N LEU A 117 12.50 -2.73 -5.04
CA LEU A 117 11.97 -4.07 -5.23
C LEU A 117 12.26 -4.43 -6.69
N LYS A 118 13.09 -5.46 -6.90
CA LYS A 118 13.30 -6.00 -8.25
C LYS A 118 12.05 -6.71 -8.76
N GLU A 119 11.11 -6.99 -7.86
CA GLU A 119 9.96 -7.82 -8.10
C GLU A 119 8.67 -7.09 -7.74
N PHE A 120 7.86 -6.90 -8.77
CA PHE A 120 6.48 -6.45 -8.69
C PHE A 120 5.59 -7.55 -9.26
N TYR A 121 4.29 -7.46 -9.04
CA TYR A 121 3.32 -8.39 -9.64
C TYR A 121 2.96 -8.09 -11.11
#